data_AF-A0A7X9IXH3-F1
#
_entry.id   AF-A0A7X9IXH3-F1
#
_cell.length_a   1.000
_cell.length_b   1.000
_cell.length_c   1.000
_cell.angle_alpha   90.00
_cell.angle_beta   90.00
_cell.angle_gamma   90.00
#
_symmetry.space_group_name_H-M   'P 1'
#
loop_
_entity.id
_entity.type
_entity.pdbx_description
1 polymer ?
#
loop_
_entity_poly.entity_id
_entity_poly.type
_entity_poly.pdbx_seq_one_letter_code
_entity_poly.pdbx_strand_id
1 'polypeptide(L)' 'MRTIAFLALLALLLGAAACGTRDPCRRLAERDCARHGENSPICRDARQLAASADPYLVEICRKELGE' A
#
# COMPACT_ATOMS: atom_id res chain seq x y z
N MET A 1 28.05 3.95 19.97
CA MET A 1 27.89 3.81 18.50
C MET A 1 26.97 2.65 18.10
N ARG A 2 25.81 2.46 18.74
CA ARG A 2 24.88 1.33 18.46
C ARG A 2 23.41 1.75 18.31
N THR A 3 23.06 2.95 18.79
CA THR A 3 21.69 3.49 18.80
C THR A 3 21.26 4.11 17.48
N ILE A 4 22.20 4.60 16.67
CA ILE A 4 21.92 5.27 15.39
C ILE A 4 21.44 4.26 14.33
N ALA A 5 21.97 3.03 14.36
CA ALA A 5 21.57 1.98 13.42
C ALA A 5 20.10 1.54 13.62
N PHE A 6 19.61 1.52 14.86
CA PHE A 6 18.22 1.18 15.16
C PHE A 6 17.24 2.26 14.69
N LEU A 7 17.61 3.54 14.81
CA LEU A 7 16.77 4.65 14.34
C LEU A 7 16.66 4.68 12.81
N ALA A 8 17.73 4.34 12.09
CA ALA A 8 17.70 4.23 10.62
C ALA A 8 16.82 3.05 10.15
N LEU A 9 16.88 1.90 10.83
CA LEU A 9 16.03 0.75 10.51
C LEU A 9 14.54 1.03 10.80
N LEU A 10 14.25 1.72 11.91
CA LEU A 10 12.89 2.14 12.23
C LEU A 10 12.38 3.18 11.21
N ALA A 11 13.22 4.13 10.77
CA ALA A 11 12.82 5.11 9.76
C ALA A 11 12.57 4.49 8.37
N LEU A 12 13.25 3.40 8.01
CA LEU A 12 12.95 2.62 6.81
C LEU A 12 11.60 1.88 6.93
N LEU A 13 11.30 1.32 8.10
CA LEU A 13 10.01 0.66 8.37
C LEU A 13 8.86 1.67 8.50
N LEU A 14 9.09 2.85 9.08
CA LEU A 14 8.11 3.93 9.14
C LEU A 14 7.98 4.68 7.81
N GLY A 15 9.02 4.72 6.96
CA GLY A 15 8.92 5.21 5.58
C GLY A 15 8.01 4.33 4.72
N ALA A 16 8.00 3.02 4.99
CA ALA A 16 7.02 2.10 4.40
C ALA A 16 5.60 2.28 4.98
N ALA A 17 5.47 2.68 6.25
CA ALA A 17 4.18 2.98 6.87
C ALA A 17 3.64 4.40 6.57
N ALA A 18 4.50 5.33 6.13
CA ALA A 18 4.13 6.67 5.70
C ALA A 18 3.56 6.72 4.26
N CYS A 19 3.60 5.60 3.52
CA CYS A 19 2.71 5.32 2.39
C CYS A 19 1.24 5.08 2.82
N GLY A 20 0.86 5.52 4.01
CA GLY A 20 -0.41 5.16 4.67
C GLY A 20 -1.65 5.89 4.16
N THR A 21 -1.55 6.95 3.36
CA THR A 21 -2.74 7.70 2.88
C THR A 21 -2.64 8.26 1.45
N ARG A 22 -1.47 8.14 0.80
CA ARG A 22 -1.24 8.61 -0.58
C ARG A 22 -0.94 7.51 -1.58
N ASP A 23 -0.92 6.25 -1.15
CA ASP A 23 -0.71 5.14 -2.06
C ASP A 23 -2.00 4.85 -2.85
N PRO A 24 -2.00 5.02 -4.18
CA PRO A 24 -3.18 4.82 -5.01
C PRO A 24 -3.64 3.35 -4.99
N CYS A 25 -2.73 2.38 -4.88
CA CYS A 25 -3.11 0.98 -4.79
C CYS A 25 -3.81 0.66 -3.47
N ARG A 26 -3.38 1.28 -2.36
CA ARG A 26 -4.08 1.12 -1.08
C ARG A 26 -5.50 1.68 -1.11
N ARG A 27 -5.71 2.87 -1.68
CA ARG A 27 -7.07 3.45 -1.81
C ARG A 27 -7.97 2.63 -2.72
N LEU A 28 -7.40 2.11 -3.81
CA LEU A 28 -8.10 1.18 -4.70
C LEU A 28 -8.51 -0.10 -3.96
N ALA A 29 -7.59 -0.68 -3.18
CA ALA A 29 -7.88 -1.86 -2.36
C ALA A 29 -8.96 -1.60 -1.30
N GLU A 30 -8.91 -0.47 -0.60
CA GLU A 30 -9.95 -0.08 0.37
C GLU A 30 -11.33 0.07 -0.32
N ARG A 31 -11.38 0.67 -1.51
CA ARG A 31 -12.60 0.79 -2.33
C ARG A 31 -13.16 -0.58 -2.72
N ASP A 32 -12.31 -1.48 -3.20
CA ASP A 32 -12.74 -2.80 -3.66
C ASP A 32 -13.14 -3.70 -2.49
N CYS A 33 -12.43 -3.63 -1.35
CA CYS A 33 -12.82 -4.28 -0.12
C CYS A 33 -14.17 -3.77 0.41
N ALA A 34 -14.43 -2.46 0.33
CA ALA A 34 -15.73 -1.89 0.73
C ALA A 34 -16.88 -2.35 -0.18
N ARG A 35 -16.61 -2.58 -1.47
CA ARG A 35 -17.61 -3.05 -2.44
C ARG A 35 -17.89 -4.55 -2.35
N HIS A 36 -16.86 -5.36 -2.15
CA HIS A 36 -16.95 -6.82 -2.22
C HIS A 36 -16.93 -7.52 -0.86
N GLY A 37 -16.63 -6.79 0.21
CA GLY A 37 -16.47 -7.30 1.57
C GLY A 37 -15.06 -7.77 1.86
N GLU A 38 -14.63 -7.64 3.11
CA GLU A 38 -13.25 -7.88 3.54
C GLU A 38 -12.74 -9.32 3.34
N ASN A 39 -13.67 -10.29 3.31
CA ASN A 39 -13.36 -11.71 3.14
C ASN A 39 -13.41 -12.16 1.66
N SER A 40 -13.72 -11.25 0.74
CA SER A 40 -13.77 -11.59 -0.69
C SER A 40 -12.35 -11.85 -1.23
N PRO A 41 -12.20 -12.76 -2.22
CA PRO A 41 -10.93 -12.96 -2.90
C PRO A 41 -10.44 -11.66 -3.56
N ILE A 42 -11.36 -10.84 -4.08
CA ILE A 42 -11.06 -9.53 -4.68
C ILE A 42 -10.37 -8.60 -3.67
N CYS A 43 -10.90 -8.51 -2.44
CA CYS A 43 -10.28 -7.71 -1.39
C CYS A 43 -8.88 -8.22 -1.02
N ARG A 44 -8.70 -9.54 -0.96
CA ARG A 44 -7.40 -10.15 -0.67
C ARG A 44 -6.36 -9.81 -1.75
N ASP A 45 -6.74 -9.97 -3.02
CA ASP A 45 -5.87 -9.70 -4.15
C ASP A 45 -5.53 -8.22 -4.24
N ALA A 46 -6.50 -7.33 -4.03
CA ALA A 46 -6.27 -5.89 -4.02
C ALA A 46 -5.33 -5.45 -2.88
N ARG A 47 -5.47 -6.04 -1.67
CA ARG A 47 -4.53 -5.80 -0.56
C ARG A 47 -3.13 -6.30 -0.88
N GLN A 48 -3.01 -7.45 -1.55
CA GLN A 48 -1.72 -7.98 -1.97
C GLN A 48 -1.06 -7.10 -3.03
N LEU A 49 -1.84 -6.57 -3.98
CA LEU A 49 -1.37 -5.62 -4.98
C LEU A 49 -0.89 -4.31 -4.33
N ALA A 50 -1.64 -3.80 -3.35
CA ALA A 50 -1.26 -2.62 -2.57
C ALA A 50 -0.01 -2.81 -1.68
N ALA A 51 0.33 -4.06 -1.36
CA ALA A 51 1.57 -4.38 -0.65
C ALA A 51 2.78 -4.52 -1.59
N SER A 52 2.57 -4.51 -2.90
CA SER A 52 3.65 -4.55 -3.88
C SER A 52 4.38 -3.21 -3.94
N ALA A 53 5.70 -3.24 -4.10
CA ALA A 53 6.53 -2.05 -4.29
C ALA A 53 6.79 -1.76 -5.79
N ASP A 54 5.97 -2.33 -6.68
CA ASP A 54 6.18 -2.20 -8.13
C ASP A 54 5.67 -0.84 -8.63
N PRO A 55 6.54 0.04 -9.16
CA PRO A 55 6.13 1.35 -9.65
C PRO A 55 5.15 1.28 -10.84
N TYR A 56 5.16 0.20 -11.62
CA TYR A 56 4.21 0.01 -12.71
C TYR A 56 2.79 -0.25 -12.19
N LEU A 57 2.67 -1.00 -11.10
CA LEU A 57 1.37 -1.26 -10.47
C LEU A 57 0.80 0.01 -9.85
N VAL A 58 1.64 0.86 -9.27
CA VAL A 58 1.22 2.17 -8.73
C VAL A 58 0.57 3.04 -9.81
N GLU A 59 1.13 3.08 -11.01
CA GLU A 59 0.55 3.83 -12.15
C GLU A 59 -0.79 3.24 -12.62
N ILE A 60 -0.92 1.92 -12.66
CA ILE A 60 -2.20 1.26 -12.96
C ILE A 60 -3.25 1.65 -11.91
N CYS A 61 -2.89 1.61 -10.63
CA CYS A 61 -3.80 1.96 -9.55
C CYS A 61 -4.27 3.43 -9.63
N ARG A 62 -3.39 4.37 -10.03
CA ARG A 62 -3.78 5.78 -10.26
C ARG A 62 -4.82 5.89 -11.37
N LYS A 63 -4.59 5.20 -12.48
CA LYS A 63 -5.51 5.17 -13.62
C LYS A 63 -6.89 4.63 -13.24
N GLU A 64 -6.95 3.57 -12.43
CA GLU A 64 -8.20 2.98 -11.93
C GLU A 64 -8.94 3.84 -10.89
N LEU A 65 -8.24 4.79 -10.26
CA LEU A 65 -8.82 5.82 -9.41
C LEU A 65 -9.25 7.08 -10.19
N GLY A 66 -8.76 7.26 -11.42
CA GLY A 66 -9.02 8.43 -12.25
C GLY A 66 -8.19 9.67 -11.87
N GLU A 67 -7.00 9.46 -11.30
CA GLU A 67 -6.03 10.50 -10.93
C GLU A 67 -4.95 10.74 -12.00
#